data_AF-A0A6I9KY91-F1
#
_entry.id   AF-A0A6I9KY91-F1
#
_cell.length_a   1.000
_cell.length_b   1.000
_cell.length_c   1.000
_cell.angle_alpha   90.00
_cell.angle_beta   90.00
_cell.angle_gamma   90.00
#
_symmetry.space_group_name_H-M   'P 1'
#
loop_
_entity.id
_entity.type
_entity.pdbx_description
1 polymer ?
#
loop_
_entity_poly.entity_id
_entity_poly.type
_entity_poly.pdbx_seq_one_letter_code
_entity_poly.pdbx_strand_id
1 'polypeptide(L)'
;MAWNTNLRGRLPVTCLILQVAMVVLFGVFVRYDIQADARWWLEKKRKNISSDIENDFYYRYPSFQDVHAMVFVGFGFLMTFLQRYGFSAVGFNFLLAAFGIQWALLMQGWFRFFEGNHIILSVENIIEADFCVASTCVAFGAVLGKVSPVQLLIMTFFQVTLFSVNEYILLNLIEAKDAGGSMTIHTFGAYFGLTVTWILYRKNLEQSKQRQSSVYHSDLFAMIGTLFLWIYWPSFNSASSFHGDSQHRAALNTYLSLAASVLTTVAVSSIIHKKGKLDMVHIQNATLAGGVGVGTAAEMMLTPYGALIVGFFCGTFSTLGFAYLSPFLESRLRIQDTCGIHNLHGIPGIIGSIVGAVTAAYSSPDVYGEPGIVHTFGYGGYKADWTRKMQGSSQIFGLLLTLAMALVGGIIVGLILKLPFWGQAADENCFEDTIYWEIHEEVNSVVYIPEDLAQKHPAPVVHSIPLVLPTPSASLVAPVPPTPPASLATPIPSASLIP
;
A
#
# COMPACT_ATOMS: atom_id res chain seq x y z
N MET A 1 -19.86 25.64 15.35
CA MET A 1 -19.65 24.95 16.64
C MET A 1 -18.17 24.72 16.78
N ALA A 2 -17.55 25.11 17.89
CA ALA A 2 -16.15 24.78 18.14
C ALA A 2 -16.04 23.27 18.35
N TRP A 3 -15.30 22.59 17.46
CA TRP A 3 -15.03 21.17 17.57
C TRP A 3 -14.08 20.93 18.74
N ASN A 4 -14.52 20.22 19.78
CA ASN A 4 -13.60 19.79 20.83
C ASN A 4 -12.76 18.63 20.29
N THR A 5 -11.47 18.88 20.01
CA THR A 5 -10.50 17.89 19.54
C THR A 5 -9.71 17.22 20.66
N ASN A 6 -9.92 17.60 21.93
CA ASN A 6 -9.24 16.95 23.06
C ASN A 6 -9.73 15.51 23.23
N LEU A 7 -8.85 14.54 22.95
CA LEU A 7 -9.18 13.12 22.96
C LEU A 7 -8.83 12.40 24.27
N ARG A 8 -8.41 13.10 25.34
CA ARG A 8 -7.92 12.49 26.60
C ARG A 8 -8.86 11.45 27.21
N GLY A 9 -10.19 11.61 27.04
CA GLY A 9 -11.17 10.57 27.42
C GLY A 9 -11.54 9.64 26.27
N ARG A 10 -11.92 10.20 25.12
CA ARG A 10 -12.54 9.45 24.00
C ARG A 10 -11.61 8.42 23.37
N LEU A 11 -10.36 8.78 23.10
CA LEU A 11 -9.43 7.88 22.43
C LEU A 11 -9.03 6.71 23.34
N PRO A 12 -8.57 6.92 24.59
CA PRO A 12 -8.27 5.80 25.49
C PRO A 12 -9.46 4.88 25.74
N VAL A 13 -10.67 5.42 25.94
CA VAL A 13 -11.88 4.61 26.13
C VAL A 13 -12.16 3.76 24.89
N THR A 14 -12.08 4.34 23.69
CA THR A 14 -12.28 3.59 22.44
C THR A 14 -11.27 2.46 22.30
N CYS A 15 -9.97 2.76 22.46
CA CYS A 15 -8.91 1.76 22.35
C CYS A 15 -9.07 0.63 23.39
N LEU A 16 -9.31 0.98 24.65
CA LEU A 16 -9.42 -0.02 25.73
C LEU A 16 -10.68 -0.89 25.58
N ILE A 17 -11.82 -0.31 25.19
CA ILE A 17 -13.03 -1.11 24.95
C ILE A 17 -12.81 -2.08 23.79
N LEU A 18 -12.28 -1.61 22.66
CA LEU A 18 -11.99 -2.46 21.51
C LEU A 18 -10.99 -3.56 21.87
N GLN A 19 -9.90 -3.22 22.56
CA GLN A 19 -8.87 -4.19 22.91
C GLN A 19 -9.35 -5.22 23.94
N VAL A 20 -10.14 -4.82 24.95
CA VAL A 20 -10.76 -5.75 25.90
C VAL A 20 -11.72 -6.69 25.17
N ALA A 21 -12.53 -6.17 24.23
CA ALA A 21 -13.38 -7.00 23.41
C ALA A 21 -12.56 -8.01 22.58
N MET A 22 -11.44 -7.60 21.98
CA MET A 22 -10.55 -8.53 21.25
C MET A 22 -10.02 -9.63 22.17
N VAL A 23 -9.52 -9.28 23.37
CA VAL A 23 -9.01 -10.27 24.33
C VAL A 23 -10.08 -11.30 24.70
N VAL A 24 -11.30 -10.85 25.00
CA VAL A 24 -12.42 -11.74 25.35
C VAL A 24 -12.78 -12.64 24.16
N LEU A 25 -12.97 -12.06 22.97
CA LEU A 25 -13.37 -12.81 21.79
C LEU A 25 -12.29 -13.80 21.33
N PHE A 26 -11.01 -13.45 21.39
CA PHE A 26 -9.91 -14.39 21.14
C PHE A 26 -9.88 -15.52 22.16
N GLY A 27 -10.05 -15.21 23.45
CA GLY A 27 -10.13 -16.23 24.50
C GLY A 27 -11.27 -17.23 24.27
N VAL A 28 -12.42 -16.74 23.85
CA VAL A 28 -13.59 -17.57 23.56
C VAL A 28 -13.40 -18.40 22.27
N PHE A 29 -13.04 -17.75 21.16
CA PHE A 29 -13.16 -18.37 19.84
C PHE A 29 -11.85 -18.87 19.21
N VAL A 30 -10.69 -18.28 19.51
CA VAL A 30 -9.48 -18.52 18.69
C VAL A 30 -8.59 -19.61 19.30
N ARG A 31 -8.12 -20.56 18.48
CA ARG A 31 -7.17 -21.62 18.87
C ARG A 31 -6.06 -21.74 17.82
N TYR A 32 -4.90 -22.21 18.24
CA TYR A 32 -3.81 -22.49 17.32
C TYR A 32 -4.14 -23.67 16.39
N ASP A 33 -3.69 -23.56 15.15
CA ASP A 33 -3.63 -24.70 14.23
C ASP A 33 -2.72 -25.82 14.76
N ILE A 34 -2.97 -27.04 14.30
CA ILE A 34 -2.19 -28.23 14.70
C ILE A 34 -0.69 -28.09 14.38
N GLN A 35 -0.32 -27.32 13.34
CA GLN A 35 1.06 -27.05 12.98
C GLN A 35 1.74 -26.03 13.90
N ALA A 36 0.97 -25.23 14.63
CA ALA A 36 1.44 -24.33 15.68
C ALA A 36 1.35 -24.95 17.09
N ASP A 37 0.62 -26.05 17.27
CA ASP A 37 0.52 -26.78 18.53
C ASP A 37 1.87 -27.44 18.90
N ALA A 38 2.28 -27.33 20.17
CA ALA A 38 3.51 -27.97 20.69
C ALA A 38 3.54 -29.50 20.50
N ARG A 39 2.38 -30.12 20.25
CA ARG A 39 2.21 -31.55 19.95
C ARG A 39 2.38 -31.89 18.46
N TRP A 40 2.78 -30.94 17.61
CA TRP A 40 3.03 -31.15 16.17
C TRP A 40 3.87 -32.41 15.87
N TRP A 41 4.83 -32.78 16.73
CA TRP A 41 5.63 -34.00 16.56
C TRP A 41 4.81 -35.30 16.49
N LEU A 42 3.65 -35.37 17.18
CA LEU A 42 2.73 -36.52 17.10
C LEU A 42 2.09 -36.59 15.71
N GLU A 43 1.71 -35.44 15.19
CA GLU A 43 1.12 -35.32 13.85
C GLU A 43 2.14 -35.64 12.77
N LYS A 44 3.39 -35.19 12.93
CA LYS A 44 4.50 -35.59 12.06
C LYS A 44 4.66 -37.10 12.02
N LYS A 45 4.70 -37.75 13.19
CA LYS A 45 4.78 -39.21 13.29
C LYS A 45 3.58 -39.91 12.66
N ARG A 46 2.37 -39.37 12.84
CA ARG A 46 1.12 -39.93 12.29
C ARG A 46 1.07 -39.87 10.76
N LYS A 47 1.55 -38.76 10.18
CA LYS A 47 1.54 -38.50 8.74
C LYS A 47 2.83 -38.92 8.02
N ASN A 48 3.79 -39.52 8.73
CA ASN A 48 5.13 -39.84 8.22
C ASN A 48 5.87 -38.60 7.65
N ILE A 49 5.63 -37.42 8.23
CA ILE A 49 6.34 -36.18 7.89
C ILE A 49 7.75 -36.27 8.46
N SER A 50 8.73 -36.12 7.57
CA SER A 50 10.14 -36.36 7.90
C SER A 50 10.91 -35.06 8.13
N SER A 51 10.38 -33.93 7.66
CA SER A 51 11.06 -32.63 7.69
C SER A 51 10.13 -31.54 8.19
N ASP A 52 10.69 -30.60 8.96
CA ASP A 52 9.95 -29.42 9.42
C ASP A 52 9.58 -28.49 8.27
N ILE A 53 10.21 -28.61 7.09
CA ILE A 53 9.86 -27.83 5.89
C ILE A 53 8.45 -28.11 5.38
N GLU A 54 7.85 -29.23 5.78
CA GLU A 54 6.46 -29.57 5.46
C GLU A 54 5.45 -28.80 6.34
N ASN A 55 5.93 -28.05 7.36
CA ASN A 55 5.11 -27.09 8.07
C ASN A 55 4.89 -25.86 7.18
N ASP A 56 3.61 -25.57 6.92
CA ASP A 56 3.14 -24.52 6.03
C ASP A 56 3.68 -23.12 6.41
N PHE A 57 4.06 -22.94 7.68
CA PHE A 57 4.80 -21.75 8.13
C PHE A 57 6.00 -21.44 7.23
N TYR A 58 6.85 -22.42 6.92
CA TYR A 58 8.08 -22.14 6.15
C TYR A 58 7.80 -21.74 4.70
N TYR A 59 6.65 -22.12 4.17
CA TYR A 59 6.25 -21.76 2.82
C TYR A 59 5.56 -20.39 2.77
N ARG A 60 4.60 -20.14 3.67
CA ARG A 60 3.73 -18.95 3.62
C ARG A 60 4.26 -17.76 4.41
N TYR A 61 5.08 -17.98 5.44
CA TYR A 61 5.56 -16.89 6.30
C TYR A 61 6.35 -15.79 5.53
N PRO A 62 7.19 -16.10 4.52
CA PRO A 62 7.80 -15.05 3.71
C PRO A 62 6.78 -14.14 3.00
N SER A 63 5.73 -14.73 2.41
CA SER A 63 4.65 -13.95 1.79
C SER A 63 3.89 -13.11 2.82
N PHE A 64 3.66 -13.63 4.02
CA PHE A 64 3.12 -12.84 5.13
C PHE A 64 3.99 -11.62 5.45
N GLN A 65 5.31 -11.80 5.61
CA GLN A 65 6.20 -10.69 5.97
C GLN A 65 6.16 -9.56 4.94
N ASP A 66 6.10 -9.92 3.66
CA ASP A 66 6.01 -8.97 2.55
C ASP A 66 4.68 -8.19 2.58
N VAL A 67 3.53 -8.89 2.73
CA VAL A 67 2.21 -8.24 2.85
C VAL A 67 2.13 -7.37 4.11
N HIS A 68 2.69 -7.84 5.23
CA HIS A 68 2.74 -7.09 6.48
C HIS A 68 3.57 -5.81 6.33
N ALA A 69 4.73 -5.89 5.66
CA ALA A 69 5.53 -4.71 5.35
C ALA A 69 4.78 -3.72 4.45
N MET A 70 3.98 -4.20 3.48
CA MET A 70 3.13 -3.34 2.67
C MET A 70 2.06 -2.60 3.48
N VAL A 71 1.41 -3.27 4.44
CA VAL A 71 0.38 -2.65 5.30
C VAL A 71 0.98 -1.59 6.22
N PHE A 72 2.05 -1.91 6.95
CA PHE A 72 2.58 -1.04 8.00
C PHE A 72 3.57 0.00 7.48
N VAL A 73 4.49 -0.38 6.59
CA VAL A 73 5.50 0.52 6.01
C VAL A 73 5.01 1.11 4.69
N GLY A 74 4.51 0.26 3.78
CA GLY A 74 4.07 0.67 2.45
C GLY A 74 3.01 1.78 2.48
N PHE A 75 1.80 1.45 2.94
CA PHE A 75 0.72 2.43 3.09
C PHE A 75 1.07 3.52 4.10
N GLY A 76 1.65 3.13 5.25
CA GLY A 76 2.00 4.05 6.34
C GLY A 76 2.87 5.21 5.86
N PHE A 77 3.97 4.92 5.16
CA PHE A 77 4.86 5.96 4.62
C PHE A 77 4.32 6.58 3.33
N LEU A 78 3.61 5.87 2.45
CA LEU A 78 3.04 6.49 1.24
C LEU A 78 2.16 7.71 1.59
N MET A 79 1.43 7.62 2.69
CA MET A 79 0.56 8.70 3.17
C MET A 79 1.30 9.85 3.87
N THR A 80 2.61 9.75 4.14
CA THR A 80 3.38 10.83 4.78
C THR A 80 3.77 11.95 3.82
N PHE A 81 3.29 11.96 2.57
CA PHE A 81 3.56 13.03 1.61
C PHE A 81 3.04 14.40 2.12
N LEU A 82 1.98 14.41 2.94
CA LEU A 82 1.44 15.62 3.55
C LEU A 82 2.44 16.26 4.52
N GLN A 83 2.86 17.49 4.20
CA GLN A 83 3.98 18.18 4.86
C GLN A 83 3.87 18.33 6.39
N ARG A 84 2.66 18.34 6.95
CA ARG A 84 2.39 18.52 8.39
C ARG A 84 1.43 17.47 8.97
N TYR A 85 1.34 16.32 8.30
CA TYR A 85 0.48 15.21 8.72
C TYR A 85 1.22 13.87 8.74
N GLY A 86 2.55 13.90 8.84
CA GLY A 86 3.40 12.72 8.81
C GLY A 86 3.17 11.81 10.02
N PHE A 87 3.02 12.36 11.22
CA PHE A 87 2.81 11.57 12.44
C PHE A 87 1.45 10.89 12.41
N SER A 88 0.41 11.63 12.04
CA SER A 88 -0.94 11.09 11.89
C SER A 88 -1.04 10.08 10.75
N ALA A 89 -0.36 10.30 9.62
CA ALA A 89 -0.35 9.33 8.52
C ALA A 89 0.20 7.97 8.97
N VAL A 90 1.47 7.91 9.41
CA VAL A 90 2.10 6.64 9.79
C VAL A 90 1.56 6.10 11.12
N GLY A 91 1.32 6.97 12.10
CA GLY A 91 0.85 6.61 13.43
C GLY A 91 -0.61 6.16 13.46
N PHE A 92 -1.50 6.81 12.70
CA PHE A 92 -2.89 6.34 12.62
C PHE A 92 -3.02 5.13 11.70
N ASN A 93 -2.19 4.99 10.66
CA ASN A 93 -2.08 3.73 9.92
C ASN A 93 -1.64 2.59 10.84
N PHE A 94 -0.67 2.82 11.71
CA PHE A 94 -0.25 1.83 12.68
C PHE A 94 -1.38 1.45 13.64
N LEU A 95 -2.08 2.44 14.20
CA LEU A 95 -3.21 2.23 15.11
C LEU A 95 -4.36 1.46 14.45
N LEU A 96 -4.79 1.88 13.25
CA LEU A 96 -5.90 1.24 12.55
C LEU A 96 -5.53 -0.20 12.15
N ALA A 97 -4.29 -0.44 11.71
CA ALA A 97 -3.85 -1.75 11.28
C ALA A 97 -3.71 -2.72 12.45
N ALA A 98 -3.12 -2.28 13.57
CA ALA A 98 -2.99 -3.09 14.78
C ALA A 98 -4.34 -3.54 15.36
N PHE A 99 -5.35 -2.67 15.31
CA PHE A 99 -6.73 -3.04 15.65
C PHE A 99 -7.35 -3.93 14.56
N GLY A 100 -7.23 -3.51 13.30
CA GLY A 100 -7.88 -4.13 12.15
C GLY A 100 -7.51 -5.60 11.97
N ILE A 101 -6.24 -5.98 12.14
CA ILE A 101 -5.81 -7.38 11.97
C ILE A 101 -6.46 -8.29 13.02
N GLN A 102 -6.58 -7.84 14.27
CA GLN A 102 -7.24 -8.61 15.33
C GLN A 102 -8.72 -8.82 15.00
N TRP A 103 -9.38 -7.76 14.54
CA TRP A 103 -10.80 -7.83 14.20
C TRP A 103 -11.05 -8.63 12.92
N ALA A 104 -10.16 -8.55 11.93
CA ALA A 104 -10.24 -9.31 10.69
C ALA A 104 -10.07 -10.82 10.94
N LEU A 105 -9.12 -11.22 11.81
CA LEU A 105 -8.96 -12.62 12.23
C LEU A 105 -10.25 -13.21 12.81
N LEU A 106 -11.01 -12.42 13.57
CA LEU A 106 -12.32 -12.84 14.09
C LEU A 106 -13.37 -12.90 12.98
N MET A 107 -13.53 -11.82 12.21
CA MET A 107 -14.56 -11.70 11.19
C MET A 107 -14.40 -12.71 10.05
N GLN A 108 -13.22 -12.81 9.43
CA GLN A 108 -12.92 -13.82 8.42
C GLN A 108 -12.92 -15.21 9.04
N GLY A 109 -12.44 -15.34 10.29
CA GLY A 109 -12.48 -16.59 11.05
C GLY A 109 -13.87 -17.19 11.15
N TRP A 110 -14.87 -16.39 11.54
CA TRP A 110 -16.27 -16.85 11.64
C TRP A 110 -16.88 -17.29 10.31
N PHE A 111 -16.49 -16.68 9.19
CA PHE A 111 -17.05 -17.01 7.88
C PHE A 111 -16.31 -18.16 7.17
N ARG A 112 -14.99 -18.25 7.31
CA ARG A 112 -14.14 -19.11 6.46
C ARG A 112 -13.33 -20.15 7.22
N PHE A 113 -12.99 -19.92 8.49
CA PHE A 113 -12.01 -20.73 9.23
C PHE A 113 -12.55 -21.24 10.58
N PHE A 114 -13.86 -21.45 10.66
CA PHE A 114 -14.56 -21.86 11.87
C PHE A 114 -14.75 -23.38 11.91
N GLU A 115 -13.99 -24.06 12.76
CA GLU A 115 -14.01 -25.52 12.93
C GLU A 115 -14.21 -25.89 14.41
N GLY A 116 -15.10 -26.86 14.68
CA GLY A 116 -15.27 -27.38 16.04
C GLY A 116 -15.58 -26.30 17.10
N ASN A 117 -16.40 -25.30 16.73
CA ASN A 117 -16.73 -24.11 17.51
C ASN A 117 -15.58 -23.11 17.77
N HIS A 118 -14.48 -23.22 17.04
CA HIS A 118 -13.32 -22.36 17.19
C HIS A 118 -12.82 -21.83 15.83
N ILE A 119 -12.18 -20.68 15.85
CA ILE A 119 -11.40 -20.14 14.73
C ILE A 119 -9.99 -20.74 14.85
N ILE A 120 -9.55 -21.44 13.81
CA ILE A 120 -8.22 -22.06 13.79
C ILE A 120 -7.22 -21.06 13.20
N LEU A 121 -6.22 -20.68 13.99
CA LEU A 121 -5.23 -19.65 13.65
C LEU A 121 -3.96 -20.28 13.07
N SER A 122 -3.68 -19.95 11.82
CA SER A 122 -2.50 -20.33 11.03
C SER A 122 -1.86 -19.10 10.35
N VAL A 123 -0.78 -19.33 9.60
CA VAL A 123 -0.12 -18.27 8.81
C VAL A 123 -1.01 -17.76 7.67
N GLU A 124 -1.88 -18.60 7.12
CA GLU A 124 -2.87 -18.17 6.13
C GLU A 124 -3.81 -17.11 6.71
N ASN A 125 -4.29 -17.31 7.94
CA ASN A 125 -5.23 -16.36 8.55
C ASN A 125 -4.62 -14.98 8.76
N ILE A 126 -3.34 -14.89 9.15
CA ILE A 126 -2.67 -13.58 9.34
C ILE A 126 -2.38 -12.89 7.99
N ILE A 127 -2.19 -13.65 6.90
CA ILE A 127 -2.10 -13.08 5.54
C ILE A 127 -3.45 -12.49 5.12
N GLU A 128 -4.53 -13.26 5.29
CA GLU A 128 -5.89 -12.83 4.92
C GLU A 128 -6.37 -11.64 5.76
N ALA A 129 -5.98 -11.58 7.04
CA ALA A 129 -6.25 -10.45 7.92
C ALA A 129 -5.56 -9.18 7.43
N ASP A 130 -4.31 -9.27 7.00
CA ASP A 130 -3.58 -8.15 6.42
C ASP A 130 -4.17 -7.68 5.09
N PHE A 131 -4.67 -8.59 4.23
CA PHE A 131 -5.43 -8.22 3.03
C PHE A 131 -6.71 -7.43 3.35
N CYS A 132 -7.46 -7.89 4.36
CA CYS A 132 -8.63 -7.16 4.84
C CYS A 132 -8.26 -5.74 5.32
N VAL A 133 -7.18 -5.62 6.10
CA VAL A 133 -6.70 -4.34 6.60
C VAL A 133 -6.15 -3.44 5.49
N ALA A 134 -5.51 -4.00 4.46
CA ALA A 134 -5.07 -3.24 3.30
C ALA A 134 -6.24 -2.49 2.64
N SER A 135 -7.45 -3.06 2.59
CA SER A 135 -8.64 -2.35 2.10
C SER A 135 -9.00 -1.12 2.97
N THR A 136 -8.74 -1.19 4.28
CA THR A 136 -8.95 -0.09 5.22
C THR A 136 -7.87 0.98 5.07
N CYS A 137 -6.61 0.58 4.83
CA CYS A 137 -5.52 1.51 4.47
C CYS A 137 -5.85 2.27 3.17
N VAL A 138 -6.41 1.58 2.16
CA VAL A 138 -6.92 2.21 0.94
C VAL A 138 -7.99 3.25 1.28
N ALA A 139 -9.02 2.89 2.04
CA ALA A 139 -10.09 3.83 2.40
C ALA A 139 -9.60 5.02 3.25
N PHE A 140 -8.61 4.79 4.13
CA PHE A 140 -7.98 5.84 4.92
C PHE A 140 -7.38 6.93 4.02
N GLY A 141 -6.77 6.57 2.89
CA GLY A 141 -6.23 7.53 1.93
C GLY A 141 -7.26 8.56 1.41
N ALA A 142 -8.55 8.20 1.29
CA ALA A 142 -9.58 9.16 0.89
C ALA A 142 -9.90 10.17 2.00
N VAL A 143 -9.85 9.76 3.26
CA VAL A 143 -10.23 10.59 4.43
C VAL A 143 -9.03 11.16 5.21
N LEU A 144 -7.81 10.82 4.80
CA LEU A 144 -6.55 11.25 5.40
C LEU A 144 -6.54 12.77 5.62
N GLY A 145 -6.10 13.20 6.80
CA GLY A 145 -6.02 14.62 7.17
C GLY A 145 -7.32 15.23 7.69
N LYS A 146 -8.46 14.53 7.57
CA LYS A 146 -9.80 15.09 7.83
C LYS A 146 -10.55 14.39 8.96
N VAL A 147 -10.09 13.23 9.42
CA VAL A 147 -10.75 12.42 10.45
C VAL A 147 -9.88 12.28 11.70
N SER A 148 -10.50 12.07 12.86
CA SER A 148 -9.81 11.77 14.11
C SER A 148 -9.40 10.29 14.18
N PRO A 149 -8.44 9.90 15.04
CA PRO A 149 -8.11 8.48 15.25
C PRO A 149 -9.29 7.68 15.82
N VAL A 150 -10.23 8.32 16.53
CA VAL A 150 -11.46 7.67 16.99
C VAL A 150 -12.37 7.35 15.80
N GLN A 151 -12.58 8.29 14.88
CA GLN A 151 -13.35 8.02 13.66
C GLN A 151 -12.71 6.90 12.84
N LEU A 152 -11.37 6.86 12.80
CA LEU A 152 -10.65 5.85 12.05
C LEU A 152 -10.85 4.44 12.64
N LEU A 153 -10.77 4.28 13.96
CA LEU A 153 -11.06 2.99 14.62
C LEU A 153 -12.51 2.52 14.38
N ILE A 154 -13.48 3.44 14.43
CA ILE A 154 -14.88 3.13 14.12
C ILE A 154 -15.05 2.75 12.64
N MET A 155 -14.38 3.46 11.73
CA MET A 155 -14.35 3.13 10.32
C MET A 155 -13.80 1.72 10.10
N THR A 156 -12.64 1.41 10.70
CA THR A 156 -12.01 0.08 10.63
C THR A 156 -12.94 -1.02 11.11
N PHE A 157 -13.61 -0.83 12.25
CA PHE A 157 -14.53 -1.84 12.80
C PHE A 157 -15.64 -2.23 11.80
N PHE A 158 -16.31 -1.23 11.23
CA PHE A 158 -17.38 -1.48 10.27
C PHE A 158 -16.85 -1.93 8.91
N GLN A 159 -15.76 -1.34 8.43
CA GLN A 159 -15.20 -1.67 7.12
C GLN A 159 -14.66 -3.10 7.09
N VAL A 160 -13.93 -3.55 8.12
CA VAL A 160 -13.47 -4.95 8.23
C VAL A 160 -14.66 -5.91 8.22
N THR A 161 -15.73 -5.59 8.95
CA THR A 161 -16.96 -6.41 8.96
C THR A 161 -17.56 -6.54 7.55
N LEU A 162 -17.71 -5.41 6.86
CA LEU A 162 -18.27 -5.35 5.51
C LEU A 162 -17.36 -6.02 4.47
N PHE A 163 -16.04 -5.86 4.62
CA PHE A 163 -15.04 -6.54 3.79
C PHE A 163 -15.20 -8.05 3.94
N SER A 164 -15.21 -8.58 5.17
CA SER A 164 -15.31 -10.03 5.38
C SER A 164 -16.62 -10.62 4.86
N VAL A 165 -17.74 -9.88 4.97
CA VAL A 165 -19.01 -10.28 4.36
C VAL A 165 -18.92 -10.27 2.83
N ASN A 166 -18.37 -9.20 2.24
CA ASN A 166 -18.20 -9.09 0.79
C ASN A 166 -17.30 -10.19 0.25
N GLU A 167 -16.15 -10.42 0.88
CA GLU A 167 -15.19 -11.48 0.57
C GLU A 167 -15.85 -12.85 0.62
N TYR A 168 -16.56 -13.18 1.71
CA TYR A 168 -17.27 -14.45 1.83
C TYR A 168 -18.30 -14.65 0.71
N ILE A 169 -19.11 -13.64 0.41
CA ILE A 169 -20.08 -13.76 -0.68
C ILE A 169 -19.37 -13.96 -2.02
N LEU A 170 -18.31 -13.20 -2.31
CA LEU A 170 -17.59 -13.29 -3.58
C LEU A 170 -16.88 -14.63 -3.75
N LEU A 171 -16.06 -15.01 -2.78
CA LEU A 171 -15.15 -16.14 -2.91
C LEU A 171 -15.84 -17.48 -2.61
N ASN A 172 -16.82 -17.52 -1.70
CA ASN A 172 -17.46 -18.77 -1.27
C ASN A 172 -18.85 -18.99 -1.86
N LEU A 173 -19.64 -17.93 -2.14
CA LEU A 173 -21.01 -18.09 -2.64
C LEU A 173 -21.13 -17.85 -4.16
N ILE A 174 -20.44 -16.83 -4.67
CA ILE A 174 -20.40 -16.50 -6.11
C ILE A 174 -19.29 -17.27 -6.82
N GLU A 175 -18.29 -17.76 -6.07
CA GLU A 175 -17.14 -18.51 -6.60
C GLU A 175 -16.30 -17.67 -7.58
N ALA A 176 -16.24 -16.36 -7.33
CA ALA A 176 -15.32 -15.45 -7.99
C ALA A 176 -13.86 -15.77 -7.60
N LYS A 177 -12.92 -15.47 -8.49
CA LYS A 177 -11.47 -15.60 -8.25
C LYS A 177 -10.86 -14.22 -8.18
N ASP A 178 -10.14 -13.90 -7.11
CA ASP A 178 -9.55 -12.57 -6.94
C ASP A 178 -8.30 -12.59 -6.05
N ALA A 179 -7.30 -13.41 -6.40
CA ALA A 179 -6.14 -13.66 -5.54
C ALA A 179 -5.40 -12.39 -5.08
N GLY A 180 -5.23 -11.39 -5.97
CA GLY A 180 -4.63 -10.10 -5.61
C GLY A 180 -5.63 -9.00 -5.23
N GLY A 181 -6.92 -9.32 -5.10
CA GLY A 181 -7.91 -8.42 -4.52
C GLY A 181 -8.24 -7.16 -5.35
N SER A 182 -8.22 -7.20 -6.69
CA SER A 182 -8.63 -6.03 -7.47
C SER A 182 -10.10 -5.66 -7.19
N MET A 183 -10.96 -6.66 -6.93
CA MET A 183 -12.34 -6.45 -6.46
C MET A 183 -12.35 -6.28 -4.94
N THR A 184 -12.00 -7.32 -4.19
CA THR A 184 -12.25 -7.42 -2.73
C THR A 184 -11.50 -6.37 -1.92
N ILE A 185 -10.28 -6.00 -2.32
CA ILE A 185 -9.43 -5.06 -1.59
C ILE A 185 -9.51 -3.66 -2.21
N HIS A 186 -9.11 -3.55 -3.48
CA HIS A 186 -8.86 -2.25 -4.10
C HIS A 186 -10.14 -1.54 -4.52
N THR A 187 -11.02 -2.22 -5.28
CA THR A 187 -12.32 -1.65 -5.66
C THR A 187 -13.16 -1.38 -4.41
N PHE A 188 -13.28 -2.37 -3.51
CA PHE A 188 -14.04 -2.22 -2.27
C PHE A 188 -13.53 -1.05 -1.42
N GLY A 189 -12.24 -1.04 -1.07
CA GLY A 189 -11.65 -0.02 -0.21
C GLY A 189 -11.72 1.37 -0.82
N ALA A 190 -11.48 1.49 -2.13
CA ALA A 190 -11.54 2.77 -2.83
C ALA A 190 -12.95 3.35 -2.81
N TYR A 191 -13.96 2.61 -3.27
CA TYR A 191 -15.32 3.13 -3.35
C TYR A 191 -15.97 3.27 -1.97
N PHE A 192 -15.58 2.47 -0.99
CA PHE A 192 -15.98 2.68 0.40
C PHE A 192 -15.41 4.00 0.93
N GLY A 193 -14.10 4.22 0.83
CA GLY A 193 -13.44 5.45 1.28
C GLY A 193 -13.93 6.71 0.56
N LEU A 194 -14.14 6.63 -0.77
CA LEU A 194 -14.70 7.72 -1.57
C LEU A 194 -16.12 8.09 -1.14
N THR A 195 -16.93 7.09 -0.79
CA THR A 195 -18.27 7.33 -0.30
C THR A 195 -18.27 7.94 1.10
N VAL A 196 -17.40 7.46 1.99
CA VAL A 196 -17.23 8.04 3.33
C VAL A 196 -16.79 9.50 3.22
N THR A 197 -15.75 9.82 2.42
CA THR A 197 -15.27 11.21 2.26
C THR A 197 -16.33 12.11 1.60
N TRP A 198 -17.16 11.56 0.71
CA TRP A 198 -18.30 12.28 0.12
C TRP A 198 -19.36 12.65 1.15
N ILE A 199 -19.76 11.72 2.04
CA ILE A 199 -20.71 12.01 3.12
C ILE A 199 -20.11 13.00 4.13
N LEU A 200 -18.81 12.91 4.38
CA LEU A 200 -18.03 13.79 5.25
C LEU A 200 -17.54 15.08 4.57
N TYR A 201 -18.08 15.43 3.38
CA TYR A 201 -17.64 16.60 2.62
C TYR A 201 -17.52 17.88 3.47
N ARG A 202 -16.36 18.53 3.38
CA ARG A 202 -16.00 19.74 4.13
C ARG A 202 -16.07 20.96 3.24
N LYS A 203 -17.05 21.82 3.48
CA LYS A 203 -17.34 23.00 2.63
C LYS A 203 -16.20 24.00 2.60
N ASN A 204 -15.49 24.17 3.72
CA ASN A 204 -14.47 25.19 3.88
C ASN A 204 -13.06 24.59 3.91
N LEU A 205 -12.87 23.38 3.37
CA LEU A 205 -11.57 22.69 3.38
C LEU A 205 -10.44 23.49 2.71
N GLU A 206 -10.79 24.41 1.80
CA GLU A 206 -9.87 25.38 1.19
C GLU A 206 -9.05 26.15 2.24
N GLN A 207 -9.60 26.39 3.44
CA GLN A 207 -8.90 27.03 4.57
C GLN A 207 -7.66 26.25 5.05
N SER A 208 -7.60 24.94 4.78
CA SER A 208 -6.47 24.08 5.09
C SER A 208 -5.63 23.68 3.86
N LYS A 209 -5.98 24.14 2.66
CA LYS A 209 -5.38 23.64 1.42
C LYS A 209 -3.88 23.89 1.31
N GLN A 210 -3.39 24.96 1.92
CA GLN A 210 -1.96 25.24 2.02
C GLN A 210 -1.17 24.12 2.70
N ARG A 211 -1.79 23.33 3.58
CA ARG A 211 -1.19 22.15 4.23
C ARG A 211 -1.49 20.84 3.50
N GLN A 212 -2.45 20.84 2.57
CA GLN A 212 -2.74 19.71 1.68
C GLN A 212 -1.76 19.68 0.50
N SER A 213 -0.47 19.65 0.82
CA SER A 213 0.63 19.61 -0.14
C SER A 213 1.83 18.89 0.46
N SER A 214 2.83 18.61 -0.36
CA SER A 214 4.11 18.05 0.08
C SER A 214 5.21 19.10 0.19
N VAL A 215 6.30 18.70 0.82
CA VAL A 215 7.61 19.34 0.81
C VAL A 215 8.65 18.28 0.46
N TYR A 216 9.87 18.70 0.07
CA TYR A 216 10.88 17.79 -0.49
C TYR A 216 11.13 16.53 0.35
N HIS A 217 11.30 16.67 1.67
CA HIS A 217 11.56 15.52 2.54
C HIS A 217 10.32 14.66 2.78
N SER A 218 9.12 15.23 2.81
CA SER A 218 7.89 14.44 2.97
C SER A 218 7.63 13.56 1.73
N ASP A 219 7.98 14.05 0.54
CA ASP A 219 7.95 13.26 -0.70
C ASP A 219 9.00 12.14 -0.72
N LEU A 220 10.18 12.36 -0.16
CA LEU A 220 11.19 11.31 0.00
C LEU A 220 10.71 10.20 0.97
N PHE A 221 10.07 10.58 2.08
CA PHE A 221 9.44 9.61 2.97
C PHE A 221 8.30 8.84 2.27
N ALA A 222 7.46 9.51 1.50
CA ALA A 222 6.40 8.84 0.72
C ALA A 222 6.94 7.86 -0.33
N MET A 223 8.13 8.12 -0.89
CA MET A 223 8.80 7.16 -1.76
C MET A 223 9.24 5.89 -1.04
N ILE A 224 9.52 5.91 0.27
CA ILE A 224 9.77 4.68 1.04
C ILE A 224 8.53 3.79 0.96
N GLY A 225 7.36 4.35 1.25
CA GLY A 225 6.10 3.62 1.14
C GLY A 225 5.84 3.08 -0.26
N THR A 226 6.05 3.92 -1.28
CA THR A 226 5.95 3.54 -2.69
C THR A 226 6.81 2.34 -3.03
N LEU A 227 8.09 2.36 -2.66
CA LEU A 227 9.03 1.30 -3.02
C LEU A 227 8.75 -0.01 -2.28
N PHE A 228 8.36 0.05 -1.00
CA PHE A 228 7.94 -1.14 -0.25
C PHE A 228 6.68 -1.77 -0.86
N LEU A 229 5.69 -0.96 -1.25
CA LEU A 229 4.52 -1.45 -1.98
C LEU A 229 4.93 -2.08 -3.31
N TRP A 230 5.74 -1.40 -4.12
CA TRP A 230 6.14 -1.85 -5.44
C TRP A 230 6.94 -3.17 -5.40
N ILE A 231 7.92 -3.28 -4.51
CA ILE A 231 8.82 -4.44 -4.41
C ILE A 231 8.07 -5.68 -3.92
N TYR A 232 7.15 -5.53 -2.97
CA TYR A 232 6.44 -6.64 -2.34
C TYR A 232 5.10 -7.00 -2.99
N TRP A 233 4.60 -6.19 -3.93
CA TRP A 233 3.35 -6.49 -4.64
C TRP A 233 3.30 -7.87 -5.34
N PRO A 234 4.40 -8.40 -5.93
CA PRO A 234 4.39 -9.77 -6.45
C PRO A 234 4.04 -10.82 -5.40
N SER A 235 4.49 -10.65 -4.16
CA SER A 235 4.09 -11.50 -3.02
C SER A 235 2.61 -11.25 -2.67
N PHE A 236 2.18 -9.98 -2.61
CA PHE A 236 0.78 -9.62 -2.37
C PHE A 236 -0.21 -10.29 -3.33
N ASN A 237 0.04 -10.23 -4.63
CA ASN A 237 -0.86 -10.81 -5.63
C ASN A 237 -0.78 -12.34 -5.73
N SER A 238 0.16 -12.98 -5.03
CA SER A 238 0.41 -14.42 -5.13
C SER A 238 0.22 -15.17 -3.81
N ALA A 239 0.12 -14.48 -2.66
CA ALA A 239 0.05 -15.11 -1.34
C ALA A 239 -1.22 -15.95 -1.12
N SER A 240 -2.35 -15.58 -1.74
CA SER A 240 -3.62 -16.34 -1.68
C SER A 240 -3.81 -17.32 -2.83
N SER A 241 -2.89 -17.37 -3.80
CA SER A 241 -2.94 -18.36 -4.87
C SER A 241 -2.57 -19.75 -4.37
N PHE A 242 -3.10 -20.78 -5.03
CA PHE A 242 -2.66 -22.16 -4.77
C PHE A 242 -1.15 -22.31 -5.03
N HIS A 243 -0.51 -23.13 -4.19
CA HIS A 243 0.92 -23.39 -4.22
C HIS A 243 1.39 -23.94 -5.56
N GLY A 244 2.58 -23.51 -5.99
CA GLY A 244 3.19 -23.97 -7.23
C GLY A 244 2.94 -23.02 -8.41
N ASP A 245 2.22 -23.49 -9.44
CA ASP A 245 2.22 -22.84 -10.76
C ASP A 245 1.48 -21.49 -10.77
N SER A 246 0.32 -21.39 -10.15
CA SER A 246 -0.48 -20.16 -10.08
C SER A 246 0.21 -19.06 -9.30
N GLN A 247 0.82 -19.42 -8.16
CA GLN A 247 1.56 -18.47 -7.34
C GLN A 247 2.78 -17.91 -8.07
N HIS A 248 3.56 -18.78 -8.73
CA HIS A 248 4.71 -18.34 -9.53
C HIS A 248 4.28 -17.41 -10.68
N ARG A 249 3.23 -17.78 -11.41
CA ARG A 249 2.67 -16.97 -12.49
C ARG A 249 2.14 -15.63 -11.99
N ALA A 250 1.47 -15.60 -10.85
CA ALA A 250 0.98 -14.37 -10.23
C ALA A 250 2.10 -13.39 -9.88
N ALA A 251 3.22 -13.88 -9.33
CA ALA A 251 4.38 -13.05 -9.06
C ALA A 251 4.98 -12.47 -10.35
N LEU A 252 5.17 -13.29 -11.39
CA LEU A 252 5.75 -12.84 -12.67
C LEU A 252 4.87 -11.83 -13.40
N ASN A 253 3.56 -12.09 -13.49
CA ASN A 253 2.62 -11.16 -14.13
C ASN A 253 2.58 -9.82 -13.38
N THR A 254 2.60 -9.86 -12.04
CA THR A 254 2.61 -8.64 -11.23
C THR A 254 3.88 -7.83 -11.43
N TYR A 255 5.04 -8.49 -11.42
CA TYR A 255 6.33 -7.86 -11.67
C TYR A 255 6.36 -7.13 -13.02
N LEU A 256 5.93 -7.79 -14.09
CA LEU A 256 5.91 -7.20 -15.43
C LEU A 256 4.91 -6.03 -15.55
N SER A 257 3.70 -6.18 -15.01
CA SER A 257 2.70 -5.13 -15.01
C SER A 257 3.18 -3.87 -14.28
N LEU A 258 3.78 -4.04 -13.10
CA LEU A 258 4.37 -2.94 -12.35
C LEU A 258 5.49 -2.23 -13.12
N ALA A 259 6.39 -2.97 -13.78
CA ALA A 259 7.43 -2.39 -14.60
C ALA A 259 6.86 -1.53 -15.75
N ALA A 260 5.84 -2.02 -16.46
CA ALA A 260 5.17 -1.25 -17.51
C ALA A 260 4.42 -0.02 -16.97
N SER A 261 3.80 -0.13 -15.78
CA SER A 261 3.10 0.97 -15.10
C SER A 261 4.06 2.11 -14.74
N VAL A 262 5.29 1.80 -14.34
CA VAL A 262 6.33 2.81 -14.05
C VAL A 262 6.67 3.62 -15.29
N LEU A 263 7.02 2.96 -16.40
CA LEU A 263 7.44 3.64 -17.63
C LEU A 263 6.33 4.53 -18.19
N THR A 264 5.09 4.04 -18.21
CA THR A 264 3.95 4.81 -18.70
C THR A 264 3.58 5.96 -17.79
N THR A 265 3.65 5.77 -16.47
CA THR A 265 3.43 6.86 -15.50
C THR A 265 4.44 8.00 -15.70
N VAL A 266 5.73 7.68 -15.81
CA VAL A 266 6.79 8.68 -16.03
C VAL A 266 6.58 9.42 -17.36
N ALA A 267 6.30 8.68 -18.44
CA ALA A 267 6.06 9.25 -19.75
C ALA A 267 4.85 10.19 -19.73
N VAL A 268 3.70 9.74 -19.23
CA VAL A 268 2.47 10.52 -19.20
C VAL A 268 2.62 11.73 -18.27
N SER A 269 3.25 11.58 -17.11
CA SER A 269 3.53 12.69 -16.20
C SER A 269 4.35 13.80 -16.87
N SER A 270 5.36 13.43 -17.67
CA SER A 270 6.15 14.40 -18.43
C SER A 270 5.34 15.05 -19.56
N ILE A 271 4.60 14.25 -20.32
CA ILE A 271 3.78 14.71 -21.47
C ILE A 271 2.76 15.77 -21.05
N ILE A 272 2.06 15.56 -19.94
CA ILE A 272 0.99 16.48 -19.49
C ILE A 272 1.55 17.73 -18.80
N HIS A 273 2.81 17.71 -18.36
CA HIS A 273 3.46 18.86 -17.76
C HIS A 273 4.02 19.80 -18.85
N LYS A 274 3.67 21.09 -18.80
CA LYS A 274 4.03 22.10 -19.82
C LYS A 274 5.52 22.23 -20.16
N LYS A 275 6.41 21.78 -19.27
CA LYS A 275 7.88 21.79 -19.42
C LYS A 275 8.52 20.40 -19.39
N GLY A 276 7.74 19.32 -19.50
CA GLY A 276 8.27 17.95 -19.45
C GLY A 276 8.79 17.50 -18.07
N LYS A 277 8.43 18.18 -16.97
CA LYS A 277 8.86 17.80 -15.62
C LYS A 277 7.97 16.68 -15.07
N LEU A 278 8.52 15.94 -14.12
CA LEU A 278 7.80 14.89 -13.40
C LEU A 278 7.14 15.46 -12.13
N ASP A 279 6.00 14.89 -11.76
CA ASP A 279 5.29 15.20 -10.51
C ASP A 279 5.43 14.01 -9.55
N MET A 280 5.89 14.26 -8.33
CA MET A 280 6.12 13.21 -7.34
C MET A 280 4.83 12.49 -6.94
N VAL A 281 3.66 13.13 -6.98
CA VAL A 281 2.38 12.48 -6.68
C VAL A 281 2.11 11.38 -7.71
N HIS A 282 2.41 11.62 -8.99
CA HIS A 282 2.29 10.58 -10.03
C HIS A 282 3.27 9.45 -9.78
N ILE A 283 4.54 9.76 -9.48
CA ILE A 283 5.58 8.75 -9.28
C ILE A 283 5.30 7.87 -8.04
N GLN A 284 4.84 8.47 -6.95
CA GLN A 284 4.54 7.76 -5.70
C GLN A 284 3.32 6.83 -5.83
N ASN A 285 2.33 7.21 -6.66
CA ASN A 285 1.05 6.51 -6.69
C ASN A 285 0.81 5.75 -8.01
N ALA A 286 0.84 6.43 -9.15
CA ALA A 286 0.43 5.82 -10.43
C ALA A 286 1.38 4.70 -10.91
N THR A 287 2.62 4.69 -10.45
CA THR A 287 3.57 3.58 -10.70
C THR A 287 3.10 2.24 -10.12
N LEU A 288 2.25 2.28 -9.09
CA LEU A 288 1.70 1.12 -8.39
C LEU A 288 0.42 0.57 -9.07
N ALA A 289 -0.20 1.34 -9.96
CA ALA A 289 -1.49 1.00 -10.58
C ALA A 289 -1.46 -0.32 -11.36
N GLY A 290 -0.31 -0.70 -11.94
CA GLY A 290 -0.13 -1.99 -12.59
C GLY A 290 -0.30 -3.18 -11.65
N GLY A 291 0.11 -3.07 -10.38
CA GLY A 291 -0.06 -4.11 -9.36
C GLY A 291 -1.53 -4.36 -9.05
N VAL A 292 -2.28 -3.26 -8.84
CA VAL A 292 -3.75 -3.30 -8.66
C VAL A 292 -4.44 -3.88 -9.89
N GLY A 293 -4.04 -3.42 -11.08
CA GLY A 293 -4.69 -3.76 -12.35
C GLY A 293 -4.57 -5.22 -12.77
N VAL A 294 -3.61 -5.97 -12.23
CA VAL A 294 -3.52 -7.42 -12.48
C VAL A 294 -4.00 -8.28 -11.32
N GLY A 295 -4.34 -7.73 -10.15
CA GLY A 295 -4.64 -8.51 -8.94
C GLY A 295 -5.56 -9.72 -9.17
N THR A 296 -6.71 -9.53 -9.83
CA THR A 296 -7.63 -10.64 -10.17
C THR A 296 -7.04 -11.64 -11.18
N ALA A 297 -6.37 -11.14 -12.21
CA ALA A 297 -5.92 -11.95 -13.35
C ALA A 297 -4.48 -12.48 -13.22
N ALA A 298 -3.75 -12.08 -12.18
CA ALA A 298 -2.32 -12.36 -12.02
C ALA A 298 -2.07 -13.87 -11.98
N GLU A 299 -2.90 -14.61 -11.24
CA GLU A 299 -2.81 -16.07 -11.17
C GLU A 299 -3.41 -16.77 -12.38
N MET A 300 -4.10 -16.07 -13.28
CA MET A 300 -4.65 -16.64 -14.51
C MET A 300 -3.61 -16.62 -15.63
N MET A 301 -3.89 -17.31 -16.75
CA MET A 301 -3.04 -17.29 -17.96
C MET A 301 -3.24 -16.00 -18.76
N LEU A 302 -2.89 -14.86 -18.15
CA LEU A 302 -2.90 -13.54 -18.79
C LEU A 302 -1.85 -13.40 -19.89
N THR A 303 -0.84 -14.27 -19.89
CA THR A 303 0.44 -14.19 -20.62
C THR A 303 1.34 -13.02 -20.17
N PRO A 304 2.68 -13.16 -20.25
CA PRO A 304 3.60 -12.09 -19.85
C PRO A 304 3.38 -10.76 -20.59
N TYR A 305 3.06 -10.79 -21.88
CA TYR A 305 2.77 -9.56 -22.63
C TYR A 305 1.41 -8.96 -22.27
N GLY A 306 0.42 -9.79 -21.92
CA GLY A 306 -0.86 -9.32 -21.40
C GLY A 306 -0.68 -8.53 -20.11
N ALA A 307 0.19 -8.99 -19.21
CA ALA A 307 0.54 -8.25 -17.99
C ALA A 307 1.18 -6.89 -18.28
N LEU A 308 2.10 -6.81 -19.24
CA LEU A 308 2.69 -5.54 -19.69
C LEU A 308 1.63 -4.57 -20.24
N ILE A 309 0.68 -5.08 -21.02
CA ILE A 309 -0.43 -4.27 -21.58
C ILE A 309 -1.30 -3.70 -20.46
N VAL A 310 -1.67 -4.52 -19.47
CA VAL A 310 -2.46 -4.06 -18.32
C VAL A 310 -1.72 -2.96 -17.55
N GLY A 311 -0.43 -3.18 -17.25
CA GLY A 311 0.42 -2.20 -16.59
C GLY A 311 0.52 -0.88 -17.36
N PHE A 312 0.69 -0.96 -18.69
CA PHE A 312 0.74 0.20 -19.58
C PHE A 312 -0.52 1.07 -19.46
N PHE A 313 -1.70 0.44 -19.52
CA PHE A 313 -2.96 1.18 -19.44
C PHE A 313 -3.25 1.68 -18.02
N CYS A 314 -2.96 0.90 -16.98
CA CYS A 314 -3.20 1.30 -15.59
C CYS A 314 -2.32 2.50 -15.19
N GLY A 315 -1.02 2.49 -15.51
CA GLY A 315 -0.13 3.63 -15.24
C GLY A 315 -0.57 4.89 -15.97
N THR A 316 -1.01 4.74 -17.23
CA THR A 316 -1.57 5.84 -18.03
C THR A 316 -2.84 6.42 -17.41
N PHE A 317 -3.84 5.58 -17.13
CA PHE A 317 -5.13 6.05 -16.61
C PHE A 317 -5.04 6.57 -15.18
N SER A 318 -4.21 5.97 -14.33
CA SER A 318 -3.96 6.50 -12.99
C SER A 318 -3.34 7.90 -13.07
N THR A 319 -2.33 8.11 -13.92
CA THR A 319 -1.67 9.43 -14.08
C THR A 319 -2.65 10.49 -14.60
N LEU A 320 -3.45 10.16 -15.61
CA LEU A 320 -4.51 11.04 -16.11
C LEU A 320 -5.59 11.30 -15.05
N GLY A 321 -5.88 10.30 -14.21
CA GLY A 321 -6.79 10.40 -13.09
C GLY A 321 -6.34 11.43 -12.06
N PHE A 322 -5.06 11.40 -11.67
CA PHE A 322 -4.48 12.43 -10.79
C PHE A 322 -4.55 13.82 -11.41
N ALA A 323 -4.15 13.97 -12.68
CA ALA A 323 -4.05 15.27 -13.32
C ALA A 323 -5.39 15.92 -13.66
N TYR A 324 -6.41 15.14 -14.03
CA TYR A 324 -7.66 15.66 -14.58
C TYR A 324 -8.90 15.20 -13.83
N LEU A 325 -8.96 13.93 -13.42
CA LEU A 325 -10.16 13.39 -12.80
C LEU A 325 -10.30 13.83 -11.35
N SER A 326 -9.25 13.79 -10.55
CA SER A 326 -9.30 14.19 -9.13
C SER A 326 -9.77 15.65 -8.96
N PRO A 327 -9.21 16.63 -9.70
CA PRO A 327 -9.72 18.01 -9.65
C PRO A 327 -11.18 18.12 -10.10
N PHE A 328 -11.60 17.33 -11.09
CA PHE A 328 -13.00 17.30 -11.54
C PHE A 328 -13.94 16.75 -10.46
N LEU A 329 -13.59 15.62 -9.81
CA LEU A 329 -14.37 15.01 -8.75
C LEU A 329 -14.52 15.95 -7.54
N GLU A 330 -13.44 16.63 -7.16
CA GLU A 330 -13.47 17.59 -6.06
C GLU A 330 -14.36 18.80 -6.39
N SER A 331 -14.14 19.43 -7.55
CA SER A 331 -14.82 20.67 -7.92
C SER A 331 -16.28 20.49 -8.35
N ARG A 332 -16.62 19.36 -8.98
CA ARG A 332 -17.95 19.14 -9.58
C ARG A 332 -18.80 18.15 -8.80
N LEU A 333 -18.20 17.14 -8.16
CA LEU A 333 -18.93 16.09 -7.45
C LEU A 333 -18.75 16.15 -5.92
N ARG A 334 -17.96 17.11 -5.41
CA ARG A 334 -17.70 17.30 -3.97
C ARG A 334 -17.05 16.08 -3.31
N ILE A 335 -16.19 15.37 -4.05
CA ILE A 335 -15.44 14.23 -3.54
C ILE A 335 -14.00 14.68 -3.28
N GLN A 336 -13.66 14.85 -2.00
CA GLN A 336 -12.33 15.27 -1.55
C GLN A 336 -11.49 14.03 -1.26
N ASP A 337 -10.75 13.54 -2.25
CA ASP A 337 -9.90 12.34 -2.16
C ASP A 337 -8.43 12.75 -1.90
N THR A 338 -7.96 12.61 -0.66
CA THR A 338 -6.66 13.17 -0.23
C THR A 338 -5.48 12.51 -0.95
N CYS A 339 -5.46 11.18 -1.03
CA CYS A 339 -4.39 10.42 -1.69
C CYS A 339 -4.68 10.11 -3.16
N GLY A 340 -5.83 10.51 -3.70
CA GLY A 340 -6.24 10.13 -5.05
C GLY A 340 -6.43 8.61 -5.17
N ILE A 341 -6.99 7.96 -4.14
CA ILE A 341 -7.19 6.51 -4.10
C ILE A 341 -8.10 6.02 -5.23
N HIS A 342 -8.95 6.88 -5.78
CA HIS A 342 -9.73 6.54 -6.97
C HIS A 342 -8.84 6.23 -8.18
N ASN A 343 -7.71 6.94 -8.32
CA ASN A 343 -6.83 6.82 -9.48
C ASN A 343 -5.92 5.61 -9.38
N LEU A 344 -5.48 5.25 -8.17
CA LEU A 344 -4.61 4.10 -7.92
C LEU A 344 -5.41 2.82 -7.67
N HIS A 345 -6.40 2.85 -6.79
CA HIS A 345 -7.11 1.64 -6.36
C HIS A 345 -8.47 1.47 -7.03
N GLY A 346 -9.24 2.54 -7.20
CA GLY A 346 -10.60 2.47 -7.77
C GLY A 346 -10.63 2.07 -9.24
N ILE A 347 -10.12 2.93 -10.13
CA ILE A 347 -10.12 2.69 -11.58
C ILE A 347 -9.28 1.47 -11.95
N PRO A 348 -8.02 1.33 -11.51
CA PRO A 348 -7.24 0.12 -11.78
C PRO A 348 -7.88 -1.14 -11.18
N GLY A 349 -8.57 -1.05 -10.04
CA GLY A 349 -9.32 -2.16 -9.45
C GLY A 349 -10.46 -2.64 -10.36
N ILE A 350 -11.25 -1.71 -10.90
CA ILE A 350 -12.28 -2.02 -11.90
C ILE A 350 -11.66 -2.64 -13.17
N ILE A 351 -10.56 -2.06 -13.66
CA ILE A 351 -9.84 -2.60 -14.83
C ILE A 351 -9.40 -4.04 -14.55
N GLY A 352 -8.76 -4.31 -13.41
CA GLY A 352 -8.29 -5.65 -13.06
C GLY A 352 -9.42 -6.66 -12.92
N SER A 353 -10.56 -6.22 -12.37
CA SER A 353 -11.77 -7.04 -12.28
C SER A 353 -12.31 -7.44 -13.67
N ILE A 354 -12.34 -6.49 -14.60
CA ILE A 354 -12.77 -6.74 -16.00
C ILE A 354 -11.76 -7.64 -16.72
N VAL A 355 -10.45 -7.40 -16.55
CA VAL A 355 -9.39 -8.23 -17.12
C VAL A 355 -9.50 -9.66 -16.58
N GLY A 356 -9.75 -9.84 -15.29
CA GLY A 356 -10.00 -11.15 -14.67
C GLY A 356 -11.24 -11.84 -15.23
N ALA A 357 -12.35 -11.11 -15.41
CA ALA A 357 -13.55 -11.63 -16.03
C ALA A 357 -13.34 -12.12 -17.46
N VAL A 358 -12.64 -11.32 -18.28
CA VAL A 358 -12.30 -11.67 -19.67
C VAL A 358 -11.34 -12.86 -19.69
N THR A 359 -10.29 -12.85 -18.88
CA THR A 359 -9.30 -13.95 -18.83
C THR A 359 -9.94 -15.26 -18.40
N ALA A 360 -10.87 -15.22 -17.43
CA ALA A 360 -11.66 -16.38 -17.03
C ALA A 360 -12.59 -16.87 -18.17
N ALA A 361 -13.33 -15.97 -18.81
CA ALA A 361 -14.28 -16.30 -19.88
C ALA A 361 -13.62 -16.96 -21.11
N TYR A 362 -12.39 -16.54 -21.43
CA TYR A 362 -11.62 -17.01 -22.58
C TYR A 362 -10.56 -18.07 -22.25
N SER A 363 -10.54 -18.57 -21.01
CA SER A 363 -9.72 -19.72 -20.65
C SER A 363 -9.98 -20.90 -21.61
N SER A 364 -8.95 -21.68 -21.95
CA SER A 364 -9.10 -22.82 -22.87
C SER A 364 -8.24 -24.01 -22.46
N PRO A 365 -8.68 -25.25 -22.77
CA PRO A 365 -7.86 -26.44 -22.55
C PRO A 365 -6.53 -26.40 -23.31
N ASP A 366 -6.46 -25.74 -24.47
CA ASP A 366 -5.22 -25.60 -25.24
C ASP A 366 -4.14 -24.80 -24.48
N VAL A 367 -4.56 -23.87 -23.63
CA VAL A 367 -3.65 -23.00 -22.87
C VAL A 367 -3.40 -23.55 -21.47
N TYR A 368 -4.44 -24.03 -20.79
CA TYR A 368 -4.36 -24.47 -19.38
C TYR A 368 -4.11 -25.98 -19.23
N GLY A 369 -4.40 -26.78 -20.26
CA GLY A 369 -4.68 -28.20 -20.11
C GLY A 369 -6.00 -28.43 -19.35
N GLU A 370 -6.62 -29.60 -19.54
CA GLU A 370 -7.82 -29.98 -18.79
C GLU A 370 -7.58 -30.01 -17.26
N PRO A 371 -6.48 -30.58 -16.72
CA PRO A 371 -6.25 -30.52 -15.27
C PRO A 371 -6.01 -29.10 -14.74
N GLY A 372 -5.34 -28.24 -15.52
CA GLY A 372 -5.01 -26.88 -15.09
C GLY A 372 -6.22 -25.97 -15.04
N ILE A 373 -7.17 -26.12 -15.97
CA ILE A 373 -8.41 -25.32 -15.98
C ILE A 373 -9.28 -25.70 -14.77
N VAL A 374 -9.37 -27.00 -14.46
CA VAL A 374 -10.05 -27.53 -13.27
C VAL A 374 -9.39 -27.00 -12.00
N HIS A 375 -8.06 -27.02 -11.92
CA HIS A 375 -7.33 -26.52 -10.75
C HIS A 375 -7.56 -25.02 -10.51
N THR A 376 -7.45 -24.21 -11.58
CA THR A 376 -7.54 -22.73 -11.46
C THR A 376 -8.96 -22.27 -11.11
N PHE A 377 -9.98 -22.87 -11.73
CA PHE A 377 -11.36 -22.37 -11.62
C PHE A 377 -12.30 -23.32 -10.86
N GLY A 378 -11.83 -24.50 -10.46
CA GLY A 378 -12.61 -25.49 -9.73
C GLY A 378 -13.66 -26.23 -10.56
N TYR A 379 -13.47 -26.38 -11.88
CA TYR A 379 -14.43 -27.10 -12.73
C TYR A 379 -14.46 -28.60 -12.36
N GLY A 380 -15.60 -29.12 -11.89
CA GLY A 380 -15.75 -30.53 -11.54
C GLY A 380 -16.62 -30.77 -10.29
N GLY A 381 -17.01 -32.03 -10.05
CA GLY A 381 -17.88 -32.39 -8.92
C GLY A 381 -19.23 -31.65 -8.97
N TYR A 382 -19.51 -30.82 -7.96
CA TYR A 382 -20.74 -30.02 -7.87
C TYR A 382 -20.80 -28.86 -8.89
N LYS A 383 -19.69 -28.55 -9.58
CA LYS A 383 -19.61 -27.57 -10.68
C LYS A 383 -19.56 -28.21 -12.07
N ALA A 384 -20.09 -29.42 -12.24
CA ALA A 384 -20.06 -30.12 -13.54
C ALA A 384 -20.70 -29.31 -14.68
N ASP A 385 -21.73 -28.50 -14.38
CA ASP A 385 -22.43 -27.64 -15.36
C ASP A 385 -21.82 -26.23 -15.49
N TRP A 386 -20.78 -25.90 -14.71
CA TRP A 386 -20.20 -24.56 -14.69
C TRP A 386 -19.37 -24.31 -15.94
N THR A 387 -19.73 -23.29 -16.70
CA THR A 387 -19.01 -22.94 -17.94
C THR A 387 -18.03 -21.80 -17.74
N ARG A 388 -17.06 -21.68 -18.63
CA ARG A 388 -16.11 -20.55 -18.67
C ARG A 388 -16.80 -19.19 -18.76
N LYS A 389 -17.87 -19.11 -19.57
CA LYS A 389 -18.70 -17.90 -19.67
C LYS A 389 -19.41 -17.59 -18.36
N MET A 390 -19.85 -18.61 -17.61
CA MET A 390 -20.42 -18.44 -16.28
C MET A 390 -19.37 -17.95 -15.28
N GLN A 391 -18.13 -18.47 -15.33
CA GLN A 391 -17.05 -17.95 -14.49
C GLN A 391 -16.79 -16.46 -14.78
N GLY A 392 -16.65 -16.07 -16.05
CA GLY A 392 -16.51 -14.66 -16.42
C GLY A 392 -17.68 -13.80 -15.97
N SER A 393 -18.92 -14.31 -16.05
CA SER A 393 -20.11 -13.61 -15.57
C SER A 393 -20.11 -13.47 -14.04
N SER A 394 -19.61 -14.48 -13.32
CA SER A 394 -19.50 -14.48 -11.86
C SER A 394 -18.48 -13.45 -11.38
N GLN A 395 -17.38 -13.25 -12.11
CA GLN A 395 -16.43 -12.16 -11.86
C GLN A 395 -17.08 -10.78 -11.98
N ILE A 396 -17.86 -10.55 -13.05
CA ILE A 396 -18.58 -9.28 -13.23
C ILE A 396 -19.65 -9.08 -12.14
N PHE A 397 -20.38 -10.14 -11.78
CA PHE A 397 -21.34 -10.07 -10.69
C PHE A 397 -20.67 -9.75 -9.35
N GLY A 398 -19.51 -10.36 -9.06
CA GLY A 398 -18.69 -10.05 -7.89
C GLY A 398 -18.23 -8.59 -7.85
N LEU A 399 -17.80 -8.04 -8.98
CA LEU A 399 -17.45 -6.61 -9.10
C LEU A 399 -18.64 -5.71 -8.78
N LEU A 400 -19.81 -5.97 -9.38
CA LEU A 400 -21.01 -5.15 -9.17
C LEU A 400 -21.50 -5.22 -7.72
N LEU A 401 -21.48 -6.40 -7.12
CA LEU A 401 -21.83 -6.59 -5.72
C LEU A 401 -20.84 -5.86 -4.79
N THR A 402 -19.54 -5.94 -5.09
CA THR A 402 -18.51 -5.24 -4.33
C THR A 402 -18.73 -3.73 -4.35
N LEU A 403 -19.03 -3.16 -5.53
CA LEU A 403 -19.38 -1.75 -5.65
C LEU A 403 -20.63 -1.41 -4.83
N ALA A 404 -21.68 -2.23 -4.90
CA ALA A 404 -22.90 -2.00 -4.13
C ALA A 404 -22.64 -2.02 -2.61
N MET A 405 -21.90 -3.02 -2.13
CA MET A 405 -21.50 -3.15 -0.72
C MET A 405 -20.64 -1.98 -0.25
N ALA A 406 -19.66 -1.56 -1.07
CA ALA A 406 -18.78 -0.43 -0.78
C ALA A 406 -19.55 0.89 -0.69
N LEU A 407 -20.46 1.15 -1.63
CA LEU A 407 -21.28 2.37 -1.65
C LEU A 407 -22.29 2.39 -0.49
N VAL A 408 -23.05 1.31 -0.29
CA VAL A 408 -24.06 1.24 0.79
C VAL A 408 -23.38 1.29 2.16
N GLY A 409 -22.32 0.50 2.35
CA GLY A 409 -21.52 0.49 3.57
C GLY A 409 -20.88 1.85 3.84
N GLY A 410 -20.29 2.48 2.83
CA GLY A 410 -19.68 3.80 2.94
C GLY A 410 -20.68 4.90 3.27
N ILE A 411 -21.92 4.83 2.78
CA ILE A 411 -23.00 5.74 3.19
C ILE A 411 -23.30 5.57 4.67
N ILE A 412 -23.55 4.33 5.12
CA ILE A 412 -23.91 4.04 6.51
C ILE A 412 -22.80 4.49 7.45
N VAL A 413 -21.56 4.08 7.18
CA VAL A 413 -20.42 4.43 8.02
C VAL A 413 -20.12 5.93 7.94
N GLY A 414 -20.18 6.54 6.75
CA GLY A 414 -20.03 7.98 6.59
C GLY A 414 -21.04 8.78 7.45
N LEU A 415 -22.29 8.34 7.52
CA LEU A 415 -23.31 8.96 8.37
C LEU A 415 -22.99 8.82 9.87
N ILE A 416 -22.51 7.65 10.31
CA ILE A 416 -22.04 7.43 11.69
C ILE A 416 -20.87 8.37 12.01
N LEU A 417 -19.87 8.43 11.13
CA LEU A 417 -18.68 9.25 11.32
C LEU A 417 -18.95 10.75 11.23
N LYS A 418 -20.06 11.17 10.61
CA LYS A 418 -20.46 12.59 10.51
C LYS A 418 -20.94 13.17 11.84
N LEU A 419 -21.31 12.32 12.79
CA LEU A 419 -21.80 12.76 14.08
C LEU A 419 -20.75 13.59 14.85
N PRO A 420 -21.15 14.60 15.64
CA PRO A 420 -20.21 15.65 16.01
C PRO A 420 -19.35 15.37 17.27
N PHE A 421 -19.29 14.13 17.74
CA PHE A 421 -18.69 13.79 19.04
C PHE A 421 -17.36 13.02 18.95
N TRP A 422 -16.88 12.74 17.74
CA TRP A 422 -15.67 11.94 17.52
C TRP A 422 -14.36 12.73 17.64
N GLY A 423 -14.43 14.05 17.81
CA GLY A 423 -13.25 14.90 17.99
C GLY A 423 -12.51 15.19 16.69
N GLN A 424 -13.23 15.15 15.57
CA GLN A 424 -12.75 15.61 14.27
C GLN A 424 -12.27 17.06 14.32
N ALA A 425 -11.22 17.37 13.54
CA ALA A 425 -10.74 18.73 13.37
C ALA A 425 -11.75 19.61 12.63
N ALA A 426 -11.69 20.92 12.89
CA ALA A 426 -12.38 21.94 12.09
C ALA A 426 -11.78 22.01 10.66
N ASP A 427 -12.52 22.59 9.72
CA ASP A 427 -12.13 22.63 8.30
C ASP A 427 -10.81 23.39 8.08
N GLU A 428 -10.55 24.42 8.91
CA GLU A 428 -9.33 25.23 8.94
C GLU A 428 -8.14 24.57 9.65
N ASN A 429 -8.35 23.41 10.28
CA ASN A 429 -7.35 22.67 11.07
C ASN A 429 -7.09 21.26 10.51
N CYS A 430 -7.53 20.97 9.28
CA CYS A 430 -7.20 19.71 8.61
C CYS A 430 -5.71 19.69 8.18
N PHE A 431 -5.20 18.47 7.99
CA PHE A 431 -3.83 18.18 7.57
C PHE A 431 -2.76 18.72 8.53
N GLU A 432 -3.02 18.67 9.84
CA GLU A 432 -2.16 19.20 10.88
C GLU A 432 -2.00 18.22 12.05
N ASP A 433 -0.75 17.82 12.35
CA ASP A 433 -0.43 16.88 13.43
C ASP A 433 -0.60 17.48 14.83
N THR A 434 -0.37 18.78 15.00
CA THR A 434 -0.48 19.46 16.32
C THR A 434 -1.87 19.35 16.95
N ILE A 435 -2.88 18.95 16.18
CA ILE A 435 -4.24 18.71 16.69
C ILE A 435 -4.31 17.47 17.61
N TYR A 436 -3.50 16.43 17.34
CA TYR A 436 -3.55 15.15 18.05
C TYR A 436 -2.21 14.70 18.65
N TRP A 437 -1.12 15.37 18.30
CA TRP A 437 0.23 15.02 18.70
C TRP A 437 0.90 16.17 19.47
N GLU A 438 1.70 15.80 20.47
CA GLU A 438 2.68 16.71 21.06
C GLU A 438 3.83 16.88 20.05
N ILE A 439 4.04 18.10 19.58
CA ILE A 439 5.12 18.44 18.65
C ILE A 439 6.19 19.17 19.44
N HIS A 440 7.37 18.56 19.55
CA HIS A 440 8.53 19.26 20.08
C HIS A 440 9.00 20.26 19.02
N GLU A 441 8.74 21.55 19.26
CA GLU A 441 9.40 22.60 18.50
C GLU A 441 10.91 22.48 18.75
N GLU A 442 11.71 22.37 17.68
CA GLU A 442 13.12 22.70 17.79
C GLU A 442 13.17 24.15 18.25
N VAL A 443 13.58 24.36 19.51
CA VAL A 443 13.99 25.67 19.99
C VAL A 443 15.16 26.05 19.09
N ASN A 444 14.87 26.80 18.02
CA ASN A 444 15.86 27.63 17.37
C ASN A 444 16.33 28.57 18.47
N SER A 445 17.38 28.15 19.18
CA SER A 445 18.23 29.03 19.95
C SER A 445 18.79 30.02 18.94
N VAL A 446 18.02 31.10 18.71
CA VAL A 446 18.54 32.36 18.24
C VAL A 446 19.49 32.79 19.35
N VAL A 447 20.72 32.27 19.30
CA VAL A 447 21.84 32.88 20.00
C VAL A 447 21.94 34.25 19.36
N TYR A 448 21.32 35.21 20.02
CA TYR A 448 21.55 36.62 19.75
C TYR A 448 23.03 36.84 20.07
N ILE A 449 23.90 36.77 19.06
CA ILE A 449 25.26 37.25 19.18
C ILE A 449 25.12 38.77 19.21
N PRO A 450 25.36 39.45 20.34
CA PRO A 450 25.37 40.90 20.35
C PRO A 450 26.54 41.34 19.46
N GLU A 451 26.26 42.14 18.43
CA GLU A 451 27.32 42.88 17.74
C GLU A 451 28.00 43.78 18.77
N ASP A 452 29.25 43.45 19.11
CA ASP A 452 30.07 44.26 19.99
C ASP A 452 30.53 45.51 19.20
N LEU A 453 29.78 46.60 19.39
CA LEU A 453 30.14 47.95 18.95
C LEU A 453 31.29 48.49 19.80
N ALA A 454 32.52 48.04 19.56
CA ALA A 454 33.72 48.83 19.89
C ALA A 454 35.01 48.18 19.35
N GLN A 455 35.47 48.58 18.17
CA GLN A 455 36.92 48.71 17.94
C GLN A 455 37.22 49.73 16.84
N LYS A 456 37.67 50.91 17.30
CA LYS A 456 38.25 51.98 16.48
C LYS A 456 39.53 51.47 15.79
N HIS A 457 39.66 51.74 14.49
CA HIS A 457 40.92 51.68 13.77
C HIS A 457 41.97 52.65 14.37
N PRO A 458 43.26 52.27 14.33
CA PRO A 458 44.34 53.23 14.12
C PRO A 458 45.02 53.03 12.75
N ALA A 459 45.41 54.16 12.16
CA ALA A 459 46.06 54.32 10.86
C ALA A 459 47.50 53.73 10.78
N PRO A 460 48.05 53.50 9.58
CA PRO A 460 49.36 52.86 9.40
C PRO A 460 50.53 53.84 9.60
N VAL A 461 51.58 53.38 10.29
CA VAL A 461 52.86 54.10 10.44
C VAL A 461 53.86 53.54 9.42
N VAL A 462 54.41 54.43 8.59
CA VAL A 462 55.45 54.19 7.58
C VAL A 462 56.82 54.39 8.21
N HIS A 463 57.76 53.46 7.99
CA HIS A 463 59.20 53.78 8.06
C HIS A 463 60.04 52.98 7.04
N SER A 464 60.57 53.75 6.07
CA SER A 464 61.90 53.73 5.41
C SER A 464 62.57 52.42 4.94
N ILE A 465 62.79 52.38 3.62
CA ILE A 465 63.65 51.48 2.80
C ILE A 465 65.14 51.84 2.94
N PRO A 466 66.07 50.89 2.71
CA PRO A 466 67.23 51.19 1.83
C PRO A 466 67.35 50.27 0.60
N LEU A 467 67.72 50.91 -0.52
CA LEU A 467 67.97 50.40 -1.88
C LEU A 467 69.12 49.38 -1.98
N VAL A 468 68.95 48.34 -2.82
CA VAL A 468 69.97 47.86 -3.80
C VAL A 468 69.25 47.28 -5.05
N LEU A 469 69.72 47.65 -6.25
CA LEU A 469 69.37 47.21 -7.63
C LEU A 469 70.59 46.44 -8.23
N PRO A 470 70.62 45.85 -9.46
CA PRO A 470 69.58 45.27 -10.35
C PRO A 470 69.98 43.94 -11.13
N THR A 471 68.98 43.22 -11.69
CA THR A 471 68.95 42.44 -13.00
C THR A 471 69.82 41.16 -13.22
N PRO A 472 69.71 40.40 -14.35
CA PRO A 472 68.58 39.66 -14.97
C PRO A 472 68.97 38.21 -15.46
N SER A 473 68.01 37.34 -15.90
CA SER A 473 68.11 36.22 -16.91
C SER A 473 67.10 35.09 -16.61
N ALA A 474 66.16 34.72 -17.50
CA ALA A 474 66.21 33.89 -18.72
C ALA A 474 66.04 32.36 -18.49
N SER A 475 64.84 31.86 -18.84
CA SER A 475 64.44 30.58 -19.48
C SER A 475 65.35 29.34 -19.47
N LEU A 476 64.78 28.13 -19.23
CA LEU A 476 64.78 26.95 -20.15
C LEU A 476 64.13 25.66 -19.55
N VAL A 477 63.12 25.14 -20.27
CA VAL A 477 62.69 23.75 -20.65
C VAL A 477 63.12 22.48 -19.84
N ALA A 478 62.15 21.53 -19.71
CA ALA A 478 62.11 20.18 -19.08
C ALA A 478 62.92 19.05 -19.81
N PRO A 479 63.07 17.77 -19.35
CA PRO A 479 62.00 16.73 -19.18
C PRO A 479 62.23 15.57 -18.14
N VAL A 480 61.25 14.64 -18.04
CA VAL A 480 61.13 13.39 -17.21
C VAL A 480 62.07 12.24 -17.70
N PRO A 481 62.35 11.12 -16.94
CA PRO A 481 61.65 9.82 -17.18
C PRO A 481 61.61 8.85 -15.90
N PRO A 482 61.38 7.50 -15.95
CA PRO A 482 60.17 6.84 -15.40
C PRO A 482 60.34 5.54 -14.53
N THR A 483 59.21 5.01 -13.99
CA THR A 483 58.86 3.57 -13.64
C THR A 483 59.58 2.84 -12.47
N PRO A 484 59.01 1.79 -11.80
CA PRO A 484 58.18 0.68 -12.35
C PRO A 484 56.96 0.16 -11.54
N PRO A 485 56.17 -0.79 -12.11
CA PRO A 485 54.94 -1.34 -11.52
C PRO A 485 55.12 -2.72 -10.86
N ALA A 486 54.19 -3.11 -10.00
CA ALA A 486 54.07 -4.46 -9.43
C ALA A 486 52.93 -5.25 -10.07
N SER A 487 53.25 -6.46 -10.53
CA SER A 487 52.35 -7.57 -10.89
C SER A 487 52.04 -8.41 -9.62
N LEU A 488 50.92 -9.12 -9.46
CA LEU A 488 50.48 -10.31 -10.18
C LEU A 488 49.01 -10.62 -9.80
N ALA A 489 48.17 -10.88 -10.79
CA ALA A 489 46.91 -11.60 -10.63
C ALA A 489 46.92 -12.80 -11.59
N THR A 490 46.72 -14.01 -11.05
CA THR A 490 46.55 -15.25 -11.81
C THR A 490 45.07 -15.68 -11.78
N PRO A 491 44.48 -16.07 -12.93
CA PRO A 491 43.15 -16.68 -13.00
C PRO A 491 43.23 -18.19 -13.29
N ILE A 492 42.32 -19.00 -12.74
CA ILE A 492 42.11 -20.42 -13.10
C ILE A 492 40.58 -20.73 -13.06
N PRO A 493 40.07 -21.67 -13.92
CA PRO A 493 38.92 -21.40 -14.78
C PRO A 493 37.66 -22.26 -14.56
N SER A 494 36.65 -21.90 -15.35
CA SER A 494 35.44 -22.63 -15.80
C SER A 494 35.41 -24.15 -15.62
N ALA A 495 34.32 -24.65 -15.01
CA ALA A 495 33.85 -26.03 -15.10
C ALA A 495 32.57 -26.11 -15.96
N SER A 496 32.55 -27.16 -16.76
CA SER A 496 31.68 -27.48 -17.89
C SER A 496 30.34 -28.13 -17.52
N LEU A 497 29.39 -27.97 -18.44
CA LEU A 497 28.08 -28.60 -18.54
C LEU A 497 28.13 -30.08 -18.98
N ILE A 498 27.23 -30.88 -18.40
CA ILE A 498 26.46 -32.04 -18.94
C ILE A 498 27.17 -33.42 -19.00
N PRO A 499 26.43 -34.54 -18.86
CA PRO A 499 24.96 -34.71 -18.79
C PRO A 499 24.36 -35.02 -17.42
#